data_AF-A0A946QP41-F1
#
_entry.id   AF-A0A946QP41-F1
#
_cell.length_a   1.000
_cell.length_b   1.000
_cell.length_c   1.000
_cell.angle_alpha   90.00
_cell.angle_beta   90.00
_cell.angle_gamma   90.00
#
_symmetry.space_group_name_H-M   'P 1'
#
loop_
_entity.id
_entity.type
_entity.pdbx_description
1 polymer ?
#
loop_
_entity_poly.entity_id
_entity_poly.type
_entity_poly.pdbx_seq_one_letter_code
_entity_poly.pdbx_strand_id
1 'polypeptide(L)'
;MDSRRRFLQTINKEIPDRPPIFATFTPQVAEKMSKHLGLPYEEPLDSMLSTRASHMDLLVELGNDAVGIAACAPDNFPTKTLVSGLIENEWGMIFKPMGLYNEFHIYPLANAETADDILNYKFPDPLAKGRWTEAEKTIAKYGKTHGIIADLETTLFETAWYLVGMEKFLMDLMMEAEYINPLLDKIQEIHTVYGKKLIELGADVLWCGDDFGTQQSQIMDMETFRKYFKPRIKDMFSEYKKVNPEVKLAWHSCGAFRPFIPEFIEIGLDIVNPLQPMAAGMEPELLKADFGNDLTFFGGVCVQDLLPNKTPIEIKKEINRRVNIFGEKGGYIVAPAHNVQDDTSIENILAFFEAGKNPLNVIHKNEIT
;
A
#
# COMPACT_ATOMS: atom_id res chain seq x y z
N MET A 1 -14.03 21.84 4.48
CA MET A 1 -12.56 21.77 4.66
C MET A 1 -11.93 21.45 3.31
N ASP A 2 -10.69 21.86 3.03
CA ASP A 2 -9.98 21.39 1.83
C ASP A 2 -9.40 19.98 2.01
N SER A 3 -8.99 19.34 0.92
CA SER A 3 -8.49 17.96 0.90
C SER A 3 -7.23 17.76 1.76
N ARG A 4 -6.22 18.61 1.59
CA ARG A 4 -4.98 18.55 2.38
C ARG A 4 -5.25 18.65 3.88
N ARG A 5 -6.02 19.65 4.32
CA ARG A 5 -6.35 19.83 5.73
C ARG A 5 -7.11 18.63 6.28
N ARG A 6 -8.10 18.11 5.54
CA ARG A 6 -8.86 16.90 5.93
C ARG A 6 -7.95 15.70 6.13
N PHE A 7 -7.04 15.47 5.19
CA PHE A 7 -6.08 14.39 5.25
C PHE A 7 -5.14 14.52 6.46
N LEU A 8 -4.50 15.69 6.62
CA LEU A 8 -3.57 15.95 7.72
C LEU A 8 -4.21 15.83 9.10
N GLN A 9 -5.46 16.31 9.26
CA GLN A 9 -6.20 16.12 10.52
C GLN A 9 -6.45 14.64 10.80
N THR A 10 -6.84 13.87 9.78
CA THR A 10 -7.16 12.45 9.92
C THR A 10 -5.95 11.63 10.35
N ILE A 11 -4.80 11.80 9.68
CA ILE A 11 -3.59 11.02 10.00
C ILE A 11 -2.98 11.40 11.36
N ASN A 12 -3.36 12.56 11.91
CA ASN A 12 -3.03 12.99 13.27
C ASN A 12 -4.14 12.67 14.29
N LYS A 13 -5.12 11.83 13.91
CA LYS A 13 -6.24 11.40 14.76
C LYS A 13 -7.10 12.55 15.30
N GLU A 14 -7.13 13.67 14.58
CA GLU A 14 -8.13 14.72 14.79
C GLU A 14 -9.42 14.38 14.03
N ILE A 15 -10.51 15.07 14.37
CA ILE A 15 -11.82 14.88 13.74
C ILE A 15 -11.94 15.82 12.52
N PRO A 16 -11.96 15.30 11.28
CA PRO A 16 -12.20 16.09 10.08
C PRO A 16 -13.71 16.37 9.85
N ASP A 17 -14.06 17.12 8.81
CA ASP A 17 -15.46 17.28 8.36
C ASP A 17 -16.07 15.97 7.79
N ARG A 18 -15.22 15.16 7.16
CA ARG A 18 -15.46 13.77 6.76
C ARG A 18 -14.13 13.02 6.66
N PRO A 19 -14.10 11.69 6.72
CA PRO A 19 -12.91 10.93 6.36
C PRO A 19 -12.40 11.30 4.96
N PRO A 20 -11.08 11.44 4.76
CA PRO A 20 -10.48 11.58 3.44
C PRO A 20 -10.65 10.28 2.63
N ILE A 21 -10.73 10.42 1.31
CA ILE A 21 -10.78 9.31 0.37
C ILE A 21 -9.39 9.09 -0.24
N PHE A 22 -8.99 7.84 -0.38
CA PHE A 22 -7.85 7.47 -1.21
C PHE A 22 -8.15 6.14 -1.92
N ALA A 23 -8.55 6.21 -3.19
CA ALA A 23 -8.74 5.03 -4.02
C ALA A 23 -7.63 4.93 -5.07
N THR A 24 -7.40 3.71 -5.53
CA THR A 24 -6.46 3.37 -6.60
C THR A 24 -7.11 2.38 -7.56
N PHE A 25 -6.75 2.44 -8.83
CA PHE A 25 -7.37 1.69 -9.91
C PHE A 25 -6.35 0.80 -10.60
N THR A 26 -6.80 -0.34 -11.14
CA THR A 26 -6.03 -1.00 -12.19
C THR A 26 -6.07 -0.17 -13.48
N PRO A 27 -5.10 -0.36 -14.41
CA PRO A 27 -5.08 0.38 -15.67
C PRO A 27 -6.39 0.31 -16.46
N GLN A 28 -7.04 -0.85 -16.47
CA GLN A 28 -8.32 -1.07 -17.17
C GLN A 28 -9.45 -0.24 -16.56
N VAL A 29 -9.48 -0.12 -15.23
CA VAL A 29 -10.45 0.72 -14.52
C VAL A 29 -10.18 2.20 -14.75
N ALA A 30 -8.91 2.62 -14.76
CA ALA A 30 -8.55 3.98 -15.08
C ALA A 30 -8.96 4.34 -16.52
N GLU A 31 -8.67 3.49 -17.50
CA GLU A 31 -9.04 3.72 -18.90
C GLU A 31 -10.57 3.85 -19.07
N LYS A 32 -11.35 2.92 -18.50
CA LYS A 32 -12.81 2.97 -18.64
C LYS A 32 -13.42 4.20 -17.95
N MET A 33 -12.87 4.61 -16.81
CA MET A 33 -13.34 5.80 -16.08
C MET A 33 -12.95 7.10 -16.78
N SER A 34 -11.71 7.21 -17.28
CA SER A 34 -11.27 8.35 -18.11
C SER A 34 -12.18 8.52 -19.33
N LYS A 35 -12.50 7.43 -20.02
CA LYS A 35 -13.44 7.44 -21.16
C LYS A 35 -14.85 7.87 -20.74
N HIS A 36 -15.37 7.38 -19.62
CA HIS A 36 -16.69 7.75 -19.12
C HIS A 36 -16.81 9.23 -18.77
N LEU A 37 -15.76 9.80 -18.17
CA LEU A 37 -15.73 11.20 -17.74
C LEU A 37 -15.26 12.18 -18.82
N GLY A 38 -14.76 11.68 -19.96
CA GLY A 38 -14.16 12.52 -21.00
C GLY A 38 -12.81 13.14 -20.58
N LEU A 39 -12.08 12.48 -19.69
CA LEU A 39 -10.77 12.89 -19.20
C LEU A 39 -9.65 12.17 -19.96
N PRO A 40 -8.44 12.73 -20.04
CA PRO A 40 -7.27 12.00 -20.54
C PRO A 40 -7.01 10.73 -19.73
N TYR A 41 -6.54 9.69 -20.40
CA TYR A 41 -6.00 8.50 -19.74
C TYR A 41 -4.51 8.73 -19.47
N GLU A 42 -4.12 8.62 -18.20
CA GLU A 42 -2.73 8.61 -17.78
C GLU A 42 -2.23 7.17 -17.79
N GLU A 43 -1.14 6.88 -18.49
CA GLU A 43 -0.53 5.55 -18.43
C GLU A 43 0.01 5.24 -17.02
N PRO A 44 0.05 3.97 -16.60
CA PRO A 44 0.63 3.60 -15.32
C PRO A 44 2.12 3.96 -15.26
N LEU A 45 2.57 4.38 -14.09
CA LEU A 45 3.99 4.63 -13.84
C LEU A 45 4.78 3.32 -13.94
N ASP A 46 6.01 3.39 -14.42
CA ASP A 46 6.94 2.25 -14.38
C ASP A 46 7.45 2.01 -12.96
N SER A 47 6.59 1.41 -12.14
CA SER A 47 6.81 1.13 -10.72
C SER A 47 6.21 -0.24 -10.37
N MET A 48 6.77 -1.29 -10.97
CA MET A 48 6.24 -2.66 -10.92
C MET A 48 6.00 -3.21 -9.50
N LEU A 49 6.71 -2.68 -8.50
CA LEU A 49 6.61 -3.09 -7.09
C LEU A 49 5.85 -2.08 -6.20
N SER A 50 5.45 -0.92 -6.75
CA SER A 50 4.73 0.13 -6.01
C SER A 50 3.77 0.85 -6.96
N THR A 51 2.72 0.13 -7.37
CA THR A 51 1.84 0.53 -8.49
C THR A 51 0.81 1.61 -8.11
N ARG A 52 0.67 1.94 -6.81
CA ARG A 52 -0.42 2.78 -6.28
C ARG A 52 -0.17 4.29 -6.36
N ALA A 53 0.77 4.68 -7.20
CA ALA A 53 1.09 6.07 -7.54
C ALA A 53 0.60 6.51 -8.94
N SER A 54 -0.16 5.65 -9.63
CA SER A 54 -0.63 5.90 -11.01
C SER A 54 -2.03 6.53 -11.08
N HIS A 55 -2.34 7.21 -12.19
CA HIS A 55 -3.67 7.73 -12.52
C HIS A 55 -4.19 8.81 -11.55
N MET A 56 -3.28 9.61 -10.96
CA MET A 56 -3.61 10.53 -9.88
C MET A 56 -4.48 11.70 -10.34
N ASP A 57 -4.40 12.15 -11.59
CA ASP A 57 -5.25 13.23 -12.08
C ASP A 57 -6.72 12.78 -12.11
N LEU A 58 -6.98 11.60 -12.68
CA LEU A 58 -8.31 11.00 -12.72
C LEU A 58 -8.88 10.80 -11.30
N LEU A 59 -8.05 10.29 -10.39
CA LEU A 59 -8.47 9.99 -9.02
C LEU A 59 -8.75 11.26 -8.21
N VAL A 60 -7.98 12.34 -8.43
CA VAL A 60 -8.27 13.65 -7.84
C VAL A 60 -9.59 14.22 -8.37
N GLU A 61 -9.87 14.12 -9.68
CA GLU A 61 -11.15 14.54 -10.27
C GLU A 61 -12.35 13.75 -9.68
N LEU A 62 -12.16 12.46 -9.42
CA LEU A 62 -13.16 11.63 -8.75
C LEU A 62 -13.35 12.00 -7.26
N GLY A 63 -12.34 12.57 -6.63
CA GLY A 63 -12.40 13.15 -5.29
C GLY A 63 -11.49 12.50 -4.25
N ASN A 64 -10.38 11.90 -4.66
CA ASN A 64 -9.30 11.56 -3.73
C ASN A 64 -8.85 12.82 -2.97
N ASP A 65 -8.63 12.67 -1.66
CA ASP A 65 -8.13 13.72 -0.79
C ASP A 65 -6.59 13.67 -0.63
N ALA A 66 -5.96 12.63 -1.16
CA ALA A 66 -4.52 12.43 -1.22
C ALA A 66 -4.07 11.84 -2.57
N VAL A 67 -2.80 12.03 -2.92
CA VAL A 67 -2.16 11.44 -4.11
C VAL A 67 -1.02 10.51 -3.71
N GLY A 68 -0.81 9.48 -4.53
CA GLY A 68 0.26 8.51 -4.40
C GLY A 68 1.55 8.99 -5.07
N ILE A 69 2.69 8.73 -4.46
CA ILE A 69 4.02 8.83 -5.08
C ILE A 69 4.80 7.55 -4.82
N ALA A 70 5.73 7.18 -5.70
CA ALA A 70 6.56 5.98 -5.56
C ALA A 70 7.93 6.16 -6.21
N ALA A 71 8.86 5.27 -5.90
CA ALA A 71 10.08 5.12 -6.66
C ALA A 71 9.78 4.42 -8.00
N CYS A 72 10.10 5.05 -9.12
CA CYS A 72 9.96 4.43 -10.44
C CYS A 72 11.25 3.71 -10.87
N ALA A 73 11.17 2.91 -11.93
CA ALA A 73 12.33 2.36 -12.60
C ALA A 73 13.27 3.48 -13.09
N PRO A 74 14.59 3.26 -13.06
CA PRO A 74 15.56 4.29 -13.42
C PRO A 74 15.70 4.44 -14.94
N ASP A 75 16.15 5.61 -15.38
CA ASP A 75 16.31 5.96 -16.81
C ASP A 75 17.20 4.96 -17.57
N ASN A 76 18.20 4.40 -16.88
CA ASN A 76 19.19 3.49 -17.48
C ASN A 76 18.75 2.02 -17.48
N PHE A 77 17.68 1.67 -16.77
CA PHE A 77 17.11 0.33 -16.75
C PHE A 77 15.60 0.40 -16.53
N PRO A 78 14.83 0.93 -17.51
CA PRO A 78 13.38 0.86 -17.44
C PRO A 78 12.91 -0.60 -17.53
N THR A 79 11.71 -0.86 -17.04
CA THR A 79 11.05 -2.14 -17.28
C THR A 79 10.88 -2.33 -18.78
N LYS A 80 11.26 -3.50 -19.29
CA LYS A 80 11.32 -3.76 -20.73
C LYS A 80 10.62 -5.06 -21.10
N THR A 81 9.93 -5.04 -22.23
CA THR A 81 9.39 -6.24 -22.87
C THR A 81 10.44 -6.86 -23.77
N LEU A 82 10.81 -8.11 -23.49
CA LEU A 82 11.74 -8.90 -24.27
C LEU A 82 11.10 -9.37 -25.58
N VAL A 83 11.93 -9.81 -26.54
CA VAL A 83 11.46 -10.35 -27.83
C VAL A 83 10.51 -11.55 -27.65
N SER A 84 10.65 -12.29 -26.55
CA SER A 84 9.75 -13.39 -26.18
C SER A 84 8.36 -12.94 -25.69
N GLY A 85 8.14 -11.64 -25.49
CA GLY A 85 6.94 -11.10 -24.84
C GLY A 85 6.97 -11.15 -23.31
N LEU A 86 8.05 -11.68 -22.70
CA LEU A 86 8.29 -11.62 -21.26
C LEU A 86 8.71 -10.21 -20.86
N ILE A 87 8.49 -9.85 -19.60
CA ILE A 87 8.84 -8.53 -19.06
C ILE A 87 9.97 -8.69 -18.05
N GLU A 88 11.02 -7.87 -18.14
CA GLU A 88 12.14 -7.86 -17.20
C GLU A 88 12.18 -6.51 -16.48
N ASN A 89 12.28 -6.54 -15.15
CA ASN A 89 12.49 -5.34 -14.33
C ASN A 89 13.97 -5.19 -13.91
N GLU A 90 14.30 -4.07 -13.27
CA GLU A 90 15.66 -3.77 -12.81
C GLU A 90 16.20 -4.72 -11.73
N TRP A 91 15.31 -5.42 -11.03
CA TRP A 91 15.68 -6.43 -10.03
C TRP A 91 16.05 -7.76 -10.68
N GLY A 92 16.01 -7.89 -12.01
CA GLY A 92 16.27 -9.13 -12.74
C GLY A 92 15.10 -10.13 -12.71
N MET A 93 13.95 -9.73 -12.17
CA MET A 93 12.75 -10.54 -12.15
C MET A 93 12.15 -10.58 -13.56
N ILE A 94 11.75 -11.77 -14.01
CA ILE A 94 11.08 -11.94 -15.29
C ILE A 94 9.63 -12.34 -15.07
N PHE A 95 8.73 -11.59 -15.70
CA PHE A 95 7.30 -11.78 -15.63
C PHE A 95 6.75 -12.28 -16.96
N LYS A 96 5.67 -13.04 -16.88
CA LYS A 96 4.89 -13.51 -18.02
C LYS A 96 3.52 -12.83 -18.00
N PRO A 97 3.14 -12.09 -19.05
CA PRO A 97 1.78 -11.58 -19.19
C PRO A 97 0.76 -12.72 -19.23
N MET A 98 -0.26 -12.65 -18.37
CA MET A 98 -1.32 -13.64 -18.19
C MET A 98 -2.65 -12.92 -17.98
N GLY A 99 -3.43 -12.78 -19.06
CA GLY A 99 -4.68 -12.02 -19.02
C GLY A 99 -4.42 -10.54 -18.74
N LEU A 100 -4.99 -10.02 -17.65
CA LEU A 100 -4.81 -8.62 -17.23
C LEU A 100 -3.59 -8.40 -16.31
N TYR A 101 -2.88 -9.48 -15.95
CA TYR A 101 -1.82 -9.45 -14.95
C TYR A 101 -0.47 -9.93 -15.50
N ASN A 102 0.59 -9.64 -14.74
CA ASN A 102 1.93 -10.13 -14.98
C ASN A 102 2.28 -11.12 -13.86
N GLU A 103 2.56 -12.36 -14.21
CA GLU A 103 2.89 -13.42 -13.25
C GLU A 103 4.40 -13.60 -13.16
N PHE A 104 4.93 -13.88 -11.96
CA PHE A 104 6.34 -14.24 -11.80
C PHE A 104 6.66 -15.49 -12.62
N HIS A 105 7.71 -15.41 -13.44
CA HIS A 105 8.12 -16.49 -14.32
C HIS A 105 9.54 -16.98 -14.05
N ILE A 106 10.51 -16.06 -13.84
CA ILE A 106 11.88 -16.41 -13.47
C ILE A 106 12.30 -15.56 -12.27
N TYR A 107 12.83 -16.24 -11.26
CA TYR A 107 13.34 -15.68 -10.02
C TYR A 107 14.88 -15.63 -10.11
N PRO A 108 15.51 -14.44 -10.11
CA PRO A 108 16.94 -14.29 -10.42
C PRO A 108 17.88 -14.94 -9.39
N LEU A 109 17.39 -15.19 -8.17
CA LEU A 109 18.12 -15.84 -7.07
C LEU A 109 17.53 -17.21 -6.71
N ALA A 110 16.86 -17.88 -7.66
CA ALA A 110 16.26 -19.21 -7.44
C ALA A 110 17.24 -20.29 -6.95
N ASN A 111 18.54 -20.12 -7.19
CA ASN A 111 19.59 -21.07 -6.81
C ASN A 111 20.54 -20.52 -5.75
N ALA A 112 20.22 -19.41 -5.07
CA ALA A 112 21.08 -18.86 -4.03
C ALA A 112 21.14 -19.83 -2.83
N GLU A 113 22.34 -20.10 -2.33
CA GLU A 113 22.58 -20.97 -1.17
C GLU A 113 23.46 -20.30 -0.11
N THR A 114 24.40 -19.45 -0.54
CA THR A 114 25.47 -18.87 0.29
C THR A 114 25.37 -17.34 0.40
N ALA A 115 26.09 -16.74 1.35
CA ALA A 115 26.21 -15.28 1.43
C ALA A 115 26.88 -14.69 0.18
N ASP A 116 27.83 -15.41 -0.41
CA ASP A 116 28.55 -14.97 -1.62
C ASP A 116 27.62 -14.85 -2.85
N ASP A 117 26.59 -15.69 -2.96
CA ASP A 117 25.60 -15.58 -4.03
C ASP A 117 24.88 -14.22 -4.00
N ILE A 118 24.60 -13.72 -2.80
CA ILE A 118 23.96 -12.42 -2.59
C ILE A 118 24.96 -11.28 -2.84
N LEU A 119 26.19 -11.39 -2.31
CA LEU A 119 27.21 -10.35 -2.48
C LEU A 119 27.60 -10.14 -3.95
N ASN A 120 27.55 -11.20 -4.76
CA ASN A 120 27.86 -11.13 -6.19
C ASN A 120 26.64 -10.74 -7.05
N TYR A 121 25.44 -10.70 -6.47
CA TYR A 121 24.24 -10.27 -7.17
C TYR A 121 24.24 -8.74 -7.40
N LYS A 122 23.85 -8.31 -8.60
CA LYS A 122 23.74 -6.90 -8.94
C LYS A 122 22.35 -6.37 -8.58
N PHE A 123 22.21 -5.89 -7.36
CA PHE A 123 20.99 -5.21 -6.93
C PHE A 123 20.81 -3.84 -7.60
N PRO A 124 19.56 -3.35 -7.72
CA PRO A 124 19.29 -1.99 -8.19
C PRO A 124 20.03 -0.93 -7.36
N ASP A 125 20.53 0.10 -8.02
CA ASP A 125 21.05 1.29 -7.35
C ASP A 125 19.88 2.15 -6.87
N PRO A 126 19.66 2.30 -5.56
CA PRO A 126 18.50 3.02 -5.04
C PRO A 126 18.53 4.52 -5.34
N LEU A 127 19.66 5.07 -5.79
CA LEU A 127 19.83 6.48 -6.14
C LEU A 127 20.01 6.71 -7.64
N ALA A 128 19.79 5.67 -8.46
CA ALA A 128 19.84 5.77 -9.90
C ALA A 128 18.94 6.92 -10.41
N LYS A 129 19.40 7.60 -11.45
CA LYS A 129 18.68 8.73 -12.05
C LYS A 129 17.33 8.27 -12.62
N GLY A 130 16.30 9.11 -12.50
CA GLY A 130 14.97 8.88 -13.08
C GLY A 130 13.91 8.51 -12.03
N ARG A 131 14.30 7.79 -10.97
CA ARG A 131 13.39 7.21 -9.97
C ARG A 131 12.38 8.19 -9.36
N TRP A 132 12.80 9.43 -9.13
CA TRP A 132 12.04 10.42 -8.37
C TRP A 132 11.27 11.41 -9.24
N THR A 133 11.46 11.36 -10.56
CA THR A 133 10.94 12.37 -11.51
C THR A 133 9.43 12.50 -11.42
N GLU A 134 8.71 11.38 -11.40
CA GLU A 134 7.24 11.39 -11.36
C GLU A 134 6.71 11.78 -9.97
N ALA A 135 7.39 11.38 -8.89
CA ALA A 135 7.08 11.82 -7.54
C ALA A 135 7.23 13.35 -7.40
N GLU A 136 8.31 13.92 -7.90
CA GLU A 136 8.57 15.37 -7.89
C GLU A 136 7.48 16.15 -8.65
N LYS A 137 7.07 15.66 -9.84
CA LYS A 137 5.96 16.25 -10.61
C LYS A 137 4.65 16.21 -9.84
N THR A 138 4.30 15.06 -9.26
CA THR A 138 3.07 14.91 -8.48
C THR A 138 3.04 15.82 -7.26
N ILE A 139 4.16 15.93 -6.52
CA ILE A 139 4.28 16.83 -5.37
C ILE A 139 4.19 18.30 -5.80
N ALA A 140 4.87 18.69 -6.88
CA ALA A 140 4.80 20.05 -7.40
C ALA A 140 3.36 20.46 -7.77
N LYS A 141 2.58 19.51 -8.30
CA LYS A 141 1.19 19.73 -8.71
C LYS A 141 0.21 19.72 -7.53
N TYR A 142 0.34 18.77 -6.61
CA TYR A 142 -0.70 18.47 -5.60
C TYR A 142 -0.28 18.66 -4.14
N GLY A 143 1.01 18.78 -3.82
CA GLY A 143 1.52 18.81 -2.44
C GLY A 143 1.03 19.97 -1.57
N LYS A 144 0.43 21.01 -2.18
CA LYS A 144 -0.21 22.12 -1.45
C LYS A 144 -1.71 21.93 -1.26
N THR A 145 -2.36 21.05 -2.02
CA THR A 145 -3.82 20.92 -2.10
C THR A 145 -4.34 19.57 -1.60
N HIS A 146 -3.50 18.53 -1.62
CA HIS A 146 -3.83 17.17 -1.21
C HIS A 146 -2.80 16.63 -0.21
N GLY A 147 -3.14 15.53 0.46
CA GLY A 147 -2.16 14.72 1.19
C GLY A 147 -1.23 13.96 0.25
N ILE A 148 -0.02 13.62 0.70
CA ILE A 148 0.95 12.81 -0.04
C ILE A 148 1.13 11.46 0.66
N ILE A 149 0.74 10.37 -0.02
CA ILE A 149 1.00 8.99 0.41
C ILE A 149 2.13 8.44 -0.46
N ALA A 150 3.27 8.11 0.15
CA ALA A 150 4.38 7.48 -0.52
C ALA A 150 4.25 5.96 -0.45
N ASP A 151 3.97 5.33 -1.58
CA ASP A 151 3.90 3.87 -1.73
C ASP A 151 5.32 3.28 -1.69
N LEU A 152 5.52 2.38 -0.74
CA LEU A 152 6.71 1.57 -0.53
C LEU A 152 6.27 0.15 -0.11
N GLU A 153 5.26 -0.40 -0.77
CA GLU A 153 4.84 -1.79 -0.58
C GLU A 153 5.91 -2.79 -1.07
N THR A 154 5.73 -4.06 -0.72
CA THR A 154 6.57 -5.20 -1.12
C THR A 154 8.03 -5.16 -0.62
N THR A 155 8.26 -4.71 0.61
CA THR A 155 9.60 -4.35 1.09
C THR A 155 10.53 -5.53 1.35
N LEU A 156 10.34 -6.29 2.42
CA LEU A 156 11.30 -7.27 2.92
C LEU A 156 10.91 -8.67 2.48
N PHE A 157 9.77 -9.15 2.98
CA PHE A 157 9.32 -10.52 2.75
C PHE A 157 8.99 -10.73 1.28
N GLU A 158 8.25 -9.81 0.69
CA GLU A 158 7.80 -9.92 -0.71
C GLU A 158 8.96 -9.80 -1.68
N THR A 159 9.76 -8.73 -1.62
CA THR A 159 10.94 -8.62 -2.49
C THR A 159 11.86 -9.84 -2.34
N ALA A 160 12.05 -10.38 -1.13
CA ALA A 160 12.91 -11.56 -0.94
C ALA A 160 12.36 -12.79 -1.69
N TRP A 161 11.07 -13.09 -1.56
CA TRP A 161 10.50 -14.22 -2.29
C TRP A 161 10.30 -13.93 -3.78
N TYR A 162 10.10 -12.67 -4.20
CA TYR A 162 10.11 -12.27 -5.61
C TYR A 162 11.47 -12.52 -6.27
N LEU A 163 12.56 -12.51 -5.51
CA LEU A 163 13.90 -12.81 -6.02
C LEU A 163 14.21 -14.30 -6.04
N VAL A 164 13.72 -15.07 -5.07
CA VAL A 164 14.12 -16.46 -4.82
C VAL A 164 13.07 -17.50 -5.25
N GLY A 165 11.80 -17.13 -5.23
CA GLY A 165 10.65 -18.03 -5.31
C GLY A 165 10.10 -18.38 -3.92
N MET A 166 8.78 -18.32 -3.78
CA MET A 166 8.09 -18.43 -2.47
C MET A 166 8.35 -19.74 -1.74
N GLU A 167 8.22 -20.88 -2.43
CA GLU A 167 8.40 -22.20 -1.81
C GLU A 167 9.82 -22.36 -1.25
N LYS A 168 10.83 -22.11 -2.09
CA LYS A 168 12.24 -22.18 -1.68
C LYS A 168 12.54 -21.20 -0.55
N PHE A 169 12.13 -19.93 -0.68
CA PHE A 169 12.40 -18.92 0.33
C PHE A 169 11.83 -19.30 1.70
N LEU A 170 10.58 -19.81 1.76
CA LEU A 170 9.98 -20.25 3.02
C LEU A 170 10.68 -21.47 3.62
N MET A 171 11.07 -22.45 2.80
CA MET A 171 11.84 -23.61 3.26
C MET A 171 13.19 -23.19 3.83
N ASP A 172 13.92 -22.36 3.09
CA ASP A 172 15.27 -21.90 3.46
C ASP A 172 15.26 -20.94 4.65
N LEU A 173 14.20 -20.15 4.80
CA LEU A 173 13.97 -19.33 5.99
C LEU A 173 13.85 -20.21 7.24
N MET A 174 13.13 -21.32 7.17
CA MET A 174 12.98 -22.28 8.27
C MET A 174 14.25 -23.11 8.52
N MET A 175 15.00 -23.41 7.46
CA MET A 175 16.28 -24.12 7.55
C MET A 175 17.46 -23.20 7.90
N GLU A 176 17.21 -21.90 8.04
CA GLU A 176 18.21 -20.87 8.33
C GLU A 176 19.35 -20.86 7.31
N ALA A 177 19.02 -20.98 6.01
CA ALA A 177 20.02 -20.98 4.95
C ALA A 177 20.89 -19.72 4.98
N GLU A 178 22.16 -19.87 4.61
CA GLU A 178 23.21 -18.86 4.81
C GLU A 178 22.88 -17.54 4.10
N TYR A 179 22.26 -17.60 2.92
CA TYR A 179 21.93 -16.41 2.12
C TYR A 179 20.78 -15.56 2.69
N ILE A 180 19.97 -16.08 3.62
CA ILE A 180 18.72 -15.42 4.06
C ILE A 180 18.99 -14.05 4.68
N ASN A 181 19.90 -13.98 5.66
CA ASN A 181 20.22 -12.70 6.31
C ASN A 181 20.88 -11.71 5.35
N PRO A 182 21.93 -12.08 4.59
CA PRO A 182 22.51 -11.20 3.57
C PRO A 182 21.49 -10.64 2.58
N LEU A 183 20.53 -11.46 2.13
CA LEU A 183 19.47 -11.04 1.22
C LEU A 183 18.54 -10.01 1.89
N LEU A 184 18.02 -10.33 3.06
CA LEU A 184 17.12 -9.45 3.81
C LEU A 184 17.80 -8.12 4.17
N ASP A 185 19.08 -8.15 4.54
CA ASP A 185 19.87 -6.95 4.87
C ASP A 185 20.03 -6.05 3.64
N LYS A 186 20.31 -6.64 2.47
CA LYS A 186 20.47 -5.86 1.24
C LYS A 186 19.16 -5.24 0.77
N ILE A 187 18.07 -5.99 0.89
CA ILE A 187 16.72 -5.50 0.59
C ILE A 187 16.33 -4.38 1.55
N GLN A 188 16.60 -4.55 2.85
CA GLN A 188 16.36 -3.52 3.88
C GLN A 188 17.13 -2.24 3.55
N GLU A 189 18.41 -2.33 3.18
CA GLU A 189 19.24 -1.18 2.82
C GLU A 189 18.60 -0.37 1.68
N ILE A 190 18.19 -1.03 0.60
CA ILE A 190 17.59 -0.40 -0.58
C ILE A 190 16.26 0.28 -0.24
N HIS A 191 15.34 -0.43 0.42
CA HIS A 191 14.04 0.11 0.78
C HIS A 191 14.15 1.24 1.82
N THR A 192 15.15 1.17 2.72
CA THR A 192 15.45 2.27 3.64
C THR A 192 15.83 3.54 2.86
N VAL A 193 16.66 3.42 1.82
CA VAL A 193 17.01 4.58 0.97
C VAL A 193 15.78 5.12 0.25
N TYR A 194 14.94 4.25 -0.33
CA TYR A 194 13.70 4.68 -0.99
C TYR A 194 12.75 5.43 -0.05
N GLY A 195 12.47 4.86 1.13
CA GLY A 195 11.61 5.50 2.12
C GLY A 195 12.15 6.86 2.56
N LYS A 196 13.46 6.96 2.85
CA LYS A 196 14.10 8.24 3.21
C LYS A 196 13.96 9.28 2.09
N LYS A 197 14.15 8.88 0.83
CA LYS A 197 13.96 9.78 -0.32
C LYS A 197 12.53 10.25 -0.49
N LEU A 198 11.55 9.36 -0.37
CA LEU A 198 10.13 9.74 -0.47
C LEU A 198 9.73 10.70 0.67
N ILE A 199 10.27 10.51 1.87
CA ILE A 199 10.06 11.44 2.99
C ILE A 199 10.71 12.81 2.71
N GLU A 200 11.95 12.84 2.23
CA GLU A 200 12.66 14.07 1.85
C GLU A 200 11.89 14.87 0.78
N LEU A 201 11.22 14.19 -0.14
CA LEU A 201 10.40 14.82 -1.19
C LEU A 201 9.09 15.42 -0.67
N GLY A 202 8.62 15.02 0.52
CA GLY A 202 7.45 15.60 1.18
C GLY A 202 6.30 14.62 1.42
N ALA A 203 6.57 13.33 1.61
CA ALA A 203 5.55 12.38 2.04
C ALA A 203 4.94 12.76 3.41
N ASP A 204 3.61 12.82 3.48
CA ASP A 204 2.89 12.97 4.75
C ASP A 204 2.70 11.58 5.42
N VAL A 205 2.51 10.55 4.60
CA VAL A 205 2.46 9.13 5.00
C VAL A 205 3.47 8.34 4.17
N LEU A 206 4.31 7.53 4.81
CA LEU A 206 5.07 6.47 4.13
C LEU A 206 4.32 5.15 4.32
N TRP A 207 3.86 4.58 3.21
CA TRP A 207 3.05 3.36 3.16
C TRP A 207 3.92 2.17 2.79
N CYS A 208 4.52 1.57 3.82
CA CYS A 208 5.29 0.34 3.69
C CYS A 208 4.37 -0.88 3.59
N GLY A 209 4.91 -2.03 3.21
CA GLY A 209 4.11 -3.25 3.21
C GLY A 209 4.89 -4.52 2.95
N ASP A 210 4.35 -5.60 3.50
CA ASP A 210 4.55 -6.97 3.08
C ASP A 210 3.34 -7.78 3.56
N ASP A 211 2.86 -8.68 2.71
CA ASP A 211 1.77 -9.60 3.08
C ASP A 211 2.27 -10.71 4.01
N PHE A 212 1.83 -10.66 5.27
CA PHE A 212 2.07 -11.71 6.27
C PHE A 212 0.84 -12.58 6.54
N GLY A 213 -0.30 -12.26 5.91
CA GLY A 213 -1.58 -12.94 6.07
C GLY A 213 -2.00 -13.72 4.83
N THR A 214 -2.64 -14.87 5.05
CA THR A 214 -3.50 -15.56 4.08
C THR A 214 -4.97 -15.20 4.35
N GLN A 215 -5.90 -15.70 3.55
CA GLN A 215 -7.34 -15.49 3.83
C GLN A 215 -7.76 -15.97 5.24
N GLN A 216 -7.13 -17.03 5.77
CA GLN A 216 -7.60 -17.74 6.97
C GLN A 216 -6.64 -17.66 8.15
N SER A 217 -5.35 -17.43 7.91
CA SER A 217 -4.31 -17.48 8.94
C SER A 217 -3.06 -16.70 8.52
N GLN A 218 -2.01 -16.74 9.34
CA GLN A 218 -0.70 -16.15 9.08
C GLN A 218 0.10 -17.00 8.09
N ILE A 219 0.99 -16.38 7.30
CA ILE A 219 1.93 -17.07 6.39
C ILE A 219 3.10 -17.71 7.17
N MET A 220 3.50 -17.07 8.26
CA MET A 220 4.57 -17.53 9.15
C MET A 220 4.16 -17.36 10.61
N ASP A 221 4.81 -18.11 11.49
CA ASP A 221 4.59 -17.99 12.92
C ASP A 221 5.24 -16.70 13.49
N MET A 222 4.83 -16.33 14.70
CA MET A 222 5.31 -15.11 15.37
C MET A 222 6.78 -15.16 15.76
N GLU A 223 7.37 -16.35 16.01
CA GLU A 223 8.79 -16.48 16.35
C GLU A 223 9.65 -16.16 15.13
N THR A 224 9.29 -16.73 13.97
CA THR A 224 9.91 -16.41 12.68
C THR A 224 9.81 -14.92 12.37
N PHE A 225 8.62 -14.32 12.52
CA PHE A 225 8.44 -12.89 12.29
C PHE A 225 9.32 -12.03 13.19
N ARG A 226 9.36 -12.34 14.50
CA ARG A 226 10.18 -11.62 15.49
C ARG A 226 11.68 -11.81 15.27
N LYS A 227 12.11 -12.95 14.71
CA LYS A 227 13.51 -13.24 14.41
C LYS A 227 13.99 -12.48 13.18
N TYR A 228 13.25 -12.54 12.07
CA TYR A 228 13.75 -12.06 10.77
C TYR A 228 13.23 -10.69 10.36
N PHE A 229 11.97 -10.36 10.65
CA PHE A 229 11.31 -9.20 10.04
C PHE A 229 11.14 -8.04 11.03
N LYS A 230 10.57 -8.29 12.22
CA LYS A 230 10.30 -7.22 13.21
C LYS A 230 11.52 -6.33 13.50
N PRO A 231 12.75 -6.84 13.71
CA PRO A 231 13.91 -5.99 13.99
C PRO A 231 14.26 -5.10 12.80
N ARG A 232 14.22 -5.64 11.58
CA ARG A 232 14.54 -4.89 10.35
C ARG A 232 13.50 -3.81 10.07
N ILE A 233 12.22 -4.13 10.23
CA ILE A 233 11.12 -3.16 10.09
C ILE A 233 11.26 -2.04 11.14
N LYS A 234 11.57 -2.39 12.39
CA LYS A 234 11.82 -1.41 13.45
C LYS A 234 12.97 -0.47 13.09
N ASP A 235 14.05 -1.01 12.56
CA ASP A 235 15.21 -0.22 12.14
C ASP A 235 14.85 0.70 10.96
N MET A 236 14.12 0.21 9.96
CA MET A 236 13.59 1.03 8.86
C MET A 236 12.72 2.17 9.39
N PHE A 237 11.76 1.87 10.27
CA PHE A 237 10.89 2.86 10.90
C PHE A 237 11.69 3.90 11.67
N SER A 238 12.71 3.48 12.42
CA SER A 238 13.61 4.40 13.12
C SER A 238 14.37 5.31 12.16
N GLU A 239 14.88 4.79 11.04
CA GLU A 239 15.57 5.59 10.03
C GLU A 239 14.64 6.61 9.36
N TYR A 240 13.39 6.24 9.10
CA TYR A 240 12.38 7.12 8.54
C TYR A 240 12.05 8.28 9.50
N LYS A 241 11.82 7.98 10.78
CA LYS A 241 11.55 9.02 11.79
C LYS A 241 12.76 9.94 12.04
N LYS A 242 14.00 9.49 11.76
CA LYS A 242 15.19 10.38 11.79
C LYS A 242 15.18 11.42 10.68
N VAL A 243 14.60 11.10 9.51
CA VAL A 243 14.45 12.06 8.40
C VAL A 243 13.34 13.06 8.70
N ASN A 244 12.18 12.56 9.13
CA ASN A 244 11.05 13.40 9.54
C ASN A 244 10.29 12.72 10.69
N PRO A 245 10.37 13.25 11.93
CA PRO A 245 9.65 12.69 13.07
C PRO A 245 8.12 12.69 12.90
N GLU A 246 7.60 13.61 12.09
CA GLU A 246 6.15 13.83 11.90
C GLU A 246 5.54 12.94 10.80
N VAL A 247 6.35 12.28 9.95
CA VAL A 247 5.82 11.39 8.91
C VAL A 247 5.05 10.26 9.57
N LYS A 248 3.88 9.90 9.03
CA LYS A 248 3.13 8.74 9.52
C LYS A 248 3.56 7.47 8.82
N LEU A 249 3.78 6.41 9.59
CA LEU A 249 4.16 5.11 9.07
C LEU A 249 2.91 4.24 8.92
N ALA A 250 2.60 3.86 7.70
CA ALA A 250 1.55 2.91 7.38
C ALA A 250 2.14 1.56 6.99
N TRP A 251 1.42 0.47 7.29
CA TRP A 251 1.79 -0.88 6.89
C TRP A 251 0.63 -1.55 6.14
N HIS A 252 0.90 -2.00 4.92
CA HIS A 252 0.06 -2.89 4.14
C HIS A 252 0.35 -4.35 4.49
N SER A 253 -0.68 -5.11 4.83
CA SER A 253 -0.66 -6.57 4.72
C SER A 253 -2.07 -7.08 4.45
N CYS A 254 -2.28 -7.70 3.31
CA CYS A 254 -3.45 -8.51 3.04
C CYS A 254 -3.53 -9.72 4.00
N GLY A 255 -4.72 -10.31 4.03
CA GLY A 255 -5.06 -11.51 4.78
C GLY A 255 -5.34 -11.28 6.26
N ALA A 256 -5.29 -12.38 7.02
CA ALA A 256 -5.54 -12.47 8.45
C ALA A 256 -4.36 -11.92 9.26
N PHE A 257 -4.12 -10.61 9.09
CA PHE A 257 -2.97 -9.89 9.66
C PHE A 257 -3.16 -9.47 11.13
N ARG A 258 -4.39 -9.55 11.66
CA ARG A 258 -4.72 -9.10 13.03
C ARG A 258 -3.73 -9.53 14.11
N PRO A 259 -3.21 -10.78 14.15
CA PRO A 259 -2.25 -11.18 15.18
C PRO A 259 -0.92 -10.42 15.17
N PHE A 260 -0.50 -9.86 14.02
CA PHE A 260 0.74 -9.10 13.89
C PHE A 260 0.59 -7.64 14.32
N ILE A 261 -0.63 -7.07 14.29
CA ILE A 261 -0.88 -5.66 14.58
C ILE A 261 -0.22 -5.18 15.89
N PRO A 262 -0.31 -5.90 17.03
CA PRO A 262 0.36 -5.49 18.26
C PRO A 262 1.89 -5.35 18.13
N GLU A 263 2.54 -6.23 17.37
CA GLU A 263 3.99 -6.15 17.16
C GLU A 263 4.38 -4.92 16.35
N PHE A 264 3.54 -4.50 15.41
CA PHE A 264 3.73 -3.31 14.61
C PHE A 264 3.49 -2.02 15.42
N ILE A 265 2.45 -2.01 16.27
CA ILE A 265 2.23 -0.90 17.23
C ILE A 265 3.46 -0.70 18.11
N GLU A 266 4.04 -1.79 18.64
CA GLU A 266 5.23 -1.74 19.50
C GLU A 266 6.43 -1.04 18.83
N ILE A 267 6.57 -1.19 17.51
CA ILE A 267 7.68 -0.60 16.74
C ILE A 267 7.35 0.75 16.10
N GLY A 268 6.18 1.33 16.41
CA GLY A 268 5.81 2.70 16.04
C GLY A 268 4.94 2.82 14.79
N LEU A 269 4.14 1.81 14.46
CA LEU A 269 3.14 1.92 13.41
C LEU A 269 2.08 2.97 13.76
N ASP A 270 1.77 3.86 12.81
CA ASP A 270 0.73 4.89 12.95
C ASP A 270 -0.59 4.49 12.28
N ILE A 271 -0.52 3.77 11.15
CA ILE A 271 -1.66 3.49 10.27
C ILE A 271 -1.66 2.02 9.83
N VAL A 272 -2.79 1.32 9.97
CA VAL A 272 -2.95 -0.05 9.46
C VAL A 272 -3.76 -0.07 8.17
N ASN A 273 -3.26 -0.83 7.19
CA ASN A 273 -3.85 -1.03 5.87
C ASN A 273 -3.69 -2.51 5.46
N PRO A 274 -4.59 -3.11 4.66
CA PRO A 274 -5.78 -2.54 4.02
C PRO A 274 -7.12 -2.85 4.70
N LEU A 275 -7.10 -3.51 5.87
CA LEU A 275 -8.31 -3.93 6.60
C LEU A 275 -9.19 -4.90 5.79
N GLN A 276 -8.57 -5.94 5.21
CA GLN A 276 -9.22 -6.85 4.27
C GLN A 276 -10.49 -7.50 4.86
N PRO A 277 -11.70 -7.12 4.41
CA PRO A 277 -12.94 -7.46 5.14
C PRO A 277 -13.31 -8.93 5.21
N MET A 278 -12.84 -9.74 4.26
CA MET A 278 -13.22 -11.15 4.17
C MET A 278 -12.19 -12.07 4.84
N ALA A 279 -11.06 -11.53 5.31
CA ALA A 279 -10.02 -12.31 5.97
C ALA A 279 -10.40 -12.57 7.44
N ALA A 280 -9.97 -13.71 7.97
CA ALA A 280 -10.30 -14.11 9.33
C ALA A 280 -9.79 -13.08 10.36
N GLY A 281 -10.67 -12.65 11.27
CA GLY A 281 -10.33 -11.71 12.34
C GLY A 281 -10.20 -10.26 11.90
N MET A 282 -10.63 -9.90 10.69
CA MET A 282 -10.53 -8.53 10.17
C MET A 282 -11.86 -7.76 10.21
N GLU A 283 -12.76 -8.14 11.12
CA GLU A 283 -14.06 -7.49 11.31
C GLU A 283 -13.89 -6.05 11.82
N PRO A 284 -14.55 -5.05 11.20
CA PRO A 284 -14.36 -3.64 11.54
C PRO A 284 -14.58 -3.28 13.00
N GLU A 285 -15.64 -3.83 13.59
CA GLU A 285 -16.02 -3.60 14.98
C GLU A 285 -14.92 -4.08 15.95
N LEU A 286 -14.34 -5.25 15.68
CA LEU A 286 -13.29 -5.83 16.51
C LEU A 286 -11.98 -5.04 16.35
N LEU A 287 -11.58 -4.74 15.11
CA LEU A 287 -10.40 -3.93 14.84
C LEU A 287 -10.47 -2.56 15.50
N LYS A 288 -11.62 -1.88 15.42
CA LYS A 288 -11.81 -0.57 16.05
C LYS A 288 -11.77 -0.67 17.58
N ALA A 289 -12.39 -1.70 18.17
CA ALA A 289 -12.38 -1.92 19.61
C ALA A 289 -10.97 -2.18 20.15
N ASP A 290 -10.19 -3.01 19.45
CA ASP A 290 -8.87 -3.44 19.91
C ASP A 290 -7.77 -2.41 19.66
N PHE A 291 -7.80 -1.72 18.50
CA PHE A 291 -6.66 -0.92 18.03
C PHE A 291 -6.99 0.55 17.73
N GLY A 292 -8.24 0.99 17.92
CA GLY A 292 -8.65 2.35 17.55
C GLY A 292 -8.01 3.47 18.36
N ASN A 293 -7.51 3.17 19.56
CA ASN A 293 -6.78 4.14 20.39
C ASN A 293 -5.35 4.33 19.91
N ASP A 294 -4.75 3.32 19.28
CA ASP A 294 -3.35 3.34 18.84
C ASP A 294 -3.24 3.75 17.37
N LEU A 295 -4.10 3.21 16.51
CA LEU A 295 -3.93 3.31 15.06
C LEU A 295 -4.97 4.21 14.37
N THR A 296 -4.57 4.74 13.22
CA THR A 296 -5.47 5.20 12.16
C THR A 296 -5.77 4.02 11.22
N PHE A 297 -7.00 3.95 10.74
CA PHE A 297 -7.47 2.92 9.82
C PHE A 297 -7.42 3.42 8.38
N PHE A 298 -6.94 2.60 7.45
CA PHE A 298 -6.87 2.94 6.04
C PHE A 298 -7.33 1.74 5.20
N GLY A 299 -8.40 1.91 4.43
CA GLY A 299 -8.96 0.83 3.60
C GLY A 299 -10.32 0.31 4.07
N GLY A 300 -10.49 -0.99 3.90
CA GLY A 300 -11.64 -1.75 4.38
C GLY A 300 -12.82 -1.80 3.42
N VAL A 301 -12.86 -1.09 2.29
CA VAL A 301 -13.95 -1.30 1.33
C VAL A 301 -13.69 -2.55 0.50
N CYS A 302 -14.58 -3.54 0.58
CA CYS A 302 -14.35 -4.87 0.01
C CYS A 302 -14.34 -4.84 -1.53
N VAL A 303 -13.22 -5.27 -2.12
CA VAL A 303 -13.05 -5.39 -3.58
C VAL A 303 -13.45 -6.75 -4.13
N GLN A 304 -13.68 -7.76 -3.28
CA GLN A 304 -13.98 -9.14 -3.70
C GLN A 304 -15.48 -9.39 -3.92
N ASP A 305 -16.35 -8.73 -3.15
CA ASP A 305 -17.81 -8.93 -3.22
C ASP A 305 -18.59 -7.62 -3.25
N LEU A 306 -18.25 -6.66 -2.39
CA LEU A 306 -19.03 -5.42 -2.26
C LEU A 306 -19.01 -4.59 -3.54
N LEU A 307 -17.82 -4.19 -4.00
CA LEU A 307 -17.67 -3.37 -5.20
C LEU A 307 -18.09 -4.08 -6.50
N PRO A 308 -17.70 -5.34 -6.77
CA PRO A 308 -18.07 -5.98 -8.04
C PRO A 308 -19.53 -6.44 -8.10
N ASN A 309 -20.14 -6.90 -6.99
CA ASN A 309 -21.40 -7.64 -7.05
C ASN A 309 -22.61 -6.97 -6.40
N LYS A 310 -22.43 -5.96 -5.54
CA LYS A 310 -23.57 -5.31 -4.85
C LYS A 310 -24.11 -4.12 -5.62
N THR A 311 -25.30 -3.68 -5.25
CA THR A 311 -25.93 -2.49 -5.82
C THR A 311 -25.27 -1.20 -5.30
N PRO A 312 -25.36 -0.08 -6.04
CA PRO A 312 -24.93 1.24 -5.57
C PRO A 312 -25.49 1.62 -4.18
N ILE A 313 -26.73 1.24 -3.87
CA ILE A 313 -27.37 1.53 -2.58
C ILE A 313 -26.67 0.76 -1.45
N GLU A 314 -26.39 -0.52 -1.67
CA GLU A 314 -25.70 -1.37 -0.70
C GLU A 314 -24.26 -0.92 -0.47
N ILE A 315 -23.56 -0.51 -1.54
CA ILE A 315 -22.21 0.07 -1.46
C ILE A 315 -22.22 1.33 -0.60
N LYS A 316 -23.11 2.29 -0.88
CA LYS A 316 -23.23 3.52 -0.09
C LYS A 316 -23.53 3.23 1.38
N LYS A 317 -24.42 2.27 1.65
CA LYS A 317 -24.77 1.85 3.02
C LYS A 317 -23.57 1.28 3.76
N GLU A 318 -22.79 0.41 3.11
CA GLU A 318 -21.62 -0.22 3.73
C GLU A 318 -20.46 0.76 3.95
N ILE A 319 -20.23 1.69 3.02
CA ILE A 319 -19.24 2.76 3.21
C ILE A 319 -19.64 3.64 4.39
N ASN A 320 -20.91 4.06 4.47
CA ASN A 320 -21.41 4.82 5.62
C ASN A 320 -21.26 4.05 6.94
N ARG A 321 -21.49 2.73 6.94
CA ARG A 321 -21.25 1.89 8.12
C ARG A 321 -19.79 1.94 8.56
N ARG A 322 -18.85 1.77 7.62
CA ARG A 322 -17.40 1.82 7.91
C ARG A 322 -16.93 3.19 8.36
N VAL A 323 -17.44 4.25 7.74
CA VAL A 323 -17.20 5.63 8.15
C VAL A 323 -17.64 5.85 9.61
N ASN A 324 -18.80 5.33 10.01
CA ASN A 324 -19.28 5.46 11.39
C ASN A 324 -18.47 4.64 12.39
N ILE A 325 -17.94 3.47 12.00
CA ILE A 325 -17.13 2.60 12.87
C ILE A 325 -15.71 3.14 12.99
N PHE A 326 -14.98 3.19 11.87
CA PHE A 326 -13.57 3.54 11.88
C PHE A 326 -13.34 5.03 12.10
N GLY A 327 -14.21 5.88 11.53
CA GLY A 327 -14.15 7.33 11.68
C GLY A 327 -14.69 7.85 13.02
N GLU A 328 -15.19 6.99 13.90
CA GLU A 328 -15.57 7.39 15.25
C GLU A 328 -14.34 7.99 15.96
N LYS A 329 -14.43 9.28 16.30
CA LYS A 329 -13.34 10.10 16.87
C LYS A 329 -12.15 10.35 15.92
N GLY A 330 -12.36 10.27 14.61
CA GLY A 330 -11.31 10.50 13.60
C GLY A 330 -10.47 9.26 13.30
N GLY A 331 -9.39 9.45 12.54
CA GLY A 331 -8.43 8.38 12.23
C GLY A 331 -8.94 7.31 11.25
N TYR A 332 -9.67 7.70 10.20
CA TYR A 332 -10.06 6.79 9.13
C TYR A 332 -9.84 7.41 7.74
N ILE A 333 -9.14 6.69 6.86
CA ILE A 333 -9.02 6.98 5.43
C ILE A 333 -9.89 5.97 4.67
N VAL A 334 -10.92 6.48 3.99
CA VAL A 334 -11.85 5.68 3.19
C VAL A 334 -11.15 5.23 1.93
N ALA A 335 -10.93 3.93 1.80
CA ALA A 335 -10.26 3.36 0.65
C ALA A 335 -10.78 1.93 0.38
N PRO A 336 -10.76 1.50 -0.89
CA PRO A 336 -10.77 0.09 -1.24
C PRO A 336 -9.70 -0.69 -0.47
N ALA A 337 -9.97 -1.95 -0.13
CA ALA A 337 -8.97 -2.82 0.49
C ALA A 337 -7.84 -3.22 -0.49
N HIS A 338 -8.02 -2.98 -1.78
CA HIS A 338 -6.99 -3.11 -2.80
C HIS A 338 -7.35 -2.23 -4.01
N ASN A 339 -6.51 -2.17 -5.06
CA ASN A 339 -6.90 -1.57 -6.33
C ASN A 339 -8.31 -2.00 -6.75
N VAL A 340 -9.15 -1.05 -7.18
CA VAL A 340 -10.44 -1.37 -7.79
C VAL A 340 -10.18 -2.15 -9.07
N GLN A 341 -10.88 -3.27 -9.22
CA GLN A 341 -10.68 -4.25 -10.27
C GLN A 341 -11.62 -4.02 -11.46
N ASP A 342 -11.27 -4.61 -12.61
CA ASP A 342 -12.00 -4.37 -13.85
C ASP A 342 -13.45 -4.90 -13.84
N ASP A 343 -13.74 -5.86 -12.98
CA ASP A 343 -15.09 -6.39 -12.73
C ASP A 343 -16.02 -5.41 -12.00
N THR A 344 -15.51 -4.30 -11.47
CA THR A 344 -16.33 -3.27 -10.80
C THR A 344 -16.97 -2.33 -11.83
N SER A 345 -18.30 -2.17 -11.78
CA SER A 345 -19.03 -1.28 -12.68
C SER A 345 -18.76 0.21 -12.41
N ILE A 346 -19.00 1.04 -13.42
CA ILE A 346 -18.86 2.50 -13.30
C ILE A 346 -19.81 3.04 -12.22
N GLU A 347 -21.05 2.56 -12.19
CA GLU A 347 -22.05 2.98 -11.20
C GLU A 347 -21.59 2.68 -9.76
N ASN A 348 -20.92 1.54 -9.56
CA ASN A 348 -20.42 1.13 -8.27
C ASN A 348 -19.19 1.95 -7.85
N ILE A 349 -18.31 2.30 -8.79
CA ILE A 349 -17.19 3.23 -8.56
C ILE A 349 -17.73 4.61 -8.14
N LEU A 350 -18.69 5.16 -8.89
CA LEU A 350 -19.28 6.46 -8.58
C LEU A 350 -20.01 6.44 -7.23
N ALA A 351 -20.72 5.34 -6.92
CA ALA A 351 -21.36 5.16 -5.62
C ALA A 351 -20.36 5.15 -4.46
N PHE A 352 -19.17 4.58 -4.67
CA PHE A 352 -18.09 4.63 -3.68
C PHE A 352 -17.64 6.07 -3.38
N PHE A 353 -17.30 6.84 -4.42
CA PHE A 353 -16.85 8.22 -4.25
C PHE A 353 -17.95 9.12 -3.69
N GLU A 354 -19.21 8.93 -4.11
CA GLU A 354 -20.34 9.69 -3.58
C GLU A 354 -20.53 9.43 -2.07
N ALA A 355 -20.49 8.17 -1.62
CA ALA A 355 -20.62 7.86 -0.20
C ALA A 355 -19.43 8.35 0.64
N GLY A 356 -18.20 8.23 0.13
CA GLY A 356 -17.01 8.73 0.82
C GLY A 356 -17.02 10.25 1.04
N LYS A 357 -17.81 11.00 0.25
CA LYS A 357 -17.99 12.44 0.38
C LYS A 357 -19.03 12.84 1.43
N ASN A 358 -19.76 11.89 2.02
CA ASN A 358 -20.74 12.18 3.06
C ASN A 358 -20.06 12.67 4.34
N PRO A 359 -20.60 13.71 5.01
CA PRO A 359 -20.10 14.15 6.30
C PRO A 359 -20.26 13.05 7.36
N LEU A 360 -19.42 13.09 8.40
CA LEU A 360 -19.66 12.26 9.58
C LEU A 360 -21.05 12.57 10.13
N ASN A 361 -21.86 11.54 10.37
CA ASN A 361 -23.05 11.68 11.20
C ASN A 361 -22.58 11.93 12.63
N VAL A 362 -22.23 13.18 12.93
CA VAL A 362 -22.05 13.62 14.31
C VAL A 362 -23.43 13.59 14.93
N ILE A 363 -23.83 12.43 15.43
CA ILE A 363 -24.84 12.37 16.47
C ILE A 363 -24.19 13.12 17.64
N HIS A 364 -24.45 14.42 17.73
CA HIS A 364 -24.32 15.13 18.97
C HIS A 364 -25.15 14.34 19.97
N LYS A 365 -24.48 13.52 20.80
CA LYS A 365 -25.00 13.17 22.11
C LYS A 365 -24.99 14.44 22.96
N ASN A 366 -25.79 15.41 22.57
CA ASN A 366 -26.27 16.43 23.46
C ASN A 366 -27.56 15.88 24.07
N GLU A 367 -27.58 15.92 25.39
CA GLU A 367 -28.78 15.84 26.24
C GLU A 367 -29.42 14.45 26.38
N ILE A 368 -28.98 13.70 27.40
CA ILE A 368 -29.90 13.21 28.45
C ILE A 368 -29.18 13.36 29.80
N THR A 369 -29.59 14.41 30.52
CA THR A 369 -29.54 14.69 31.98
C THR A 369 -28.48 14.04 32.85
#